data_AF-A0A0A2V7N8-F1
#
_entry.id   AF-A0A0A2V7N8-F1
#
_cell.length_a   1.000
_cell.length_b   1.000
_cell.length_c   1.000
_cell.angle_alpha   90.00
_cell.angle_beta   90.00
_cell.angle_gamma   90.00
#
_symmetry.space_group_name_H-M   'P 1'
#
loop_
_entity.id
_entity.type
_entity.pdbx_description
1 polymer ?
#
loop_
_entity_poly.entity_id
_entity_poly.type
_entity_poly.pdbx_seq_one_letter_code
_entity_poly.pdbx_strand_id
1 'polypeptide(L)'
;MMSYNLADLPQEEMDKVNVDLAAAGVAFKERYNMPVVAEMVEREQPEHLRSWFREKLIAYRLASIKEEPMPRWNVAAAQYGAVAGNYQANIDHHLDFIRCAAEQGIELLVFPQLSLSGLRPDSHPPALTDPLFNPLAEAAHRYHMTAIVGMSLSDGTHSVAGMVGFLPDGSRIACCKRPAEAVETNARPPVAPLLGQRSRNIALAVCAQSNDESWPRSAADIGADLYATGAAMTELSYQQDEMYMQRWAHKYGLNILQANYAWSETEIRSAGRSACWDNLGQLVVRADQGELLAIGRRDERGWHGEGGVVEVASVDIIDGKIVNPMSDLVRPDRPISYQAMAIHKITEEMVADKPWIEDVIPRYLGSPYYVAHNASFDSRMLPEMQGDWICTVKLARRLWPGIKYSNMGLYKSLKLHVDTPAGLHHHRALFDCYITAALLLRIMDVSGWTAEDMVTITGRPALVTTMMFGKYRGKRIAEIAEDDPGYLRWMLNNIKELAPDLRMTLRHYLAASAAD
;
A
#
# COMPACT_ATOMS: atom_id res chain seq x y z
N MET A 1 51.96 5.35 -4.96
CA MET A 1 51.59 4.91 -3.60
C MET A 1 52.40 5.73 -2.61
N MET A 2 51.81 6.75 -2.00
CA MET A 2 52.41 7.35 -0.78
C MET A 2 51.98 6.47 0.39
N SER A 3 52.93 5.76 1.00
CA SER A 3 52.69 5.05 2.26
C SER A 3 52.76 6.06 3.40
N TYR A 4 51.61 6.47 3.93
CA TYR A 4 51.55 7.20 5.19
C TYR A 4 51.77 6.20 6.33
N ASN A 5 53.02 6.08 6.80
CA ASN A 5 53.33 5.26 7.96
C ASN A 5 53.03 6.06 9.23
N LEU A 6 52.04 5.61 9.99
CA LEU A 6 51.62 6.25 11.26
C LEU A 6 52.74 6.29 12.30
N ALA A 7 53.77 5.44 12.16
CA ALA A 7 54.91 5.39 13.08
C ALA A 7 55.89 6.57 12.95
N ASP A 8 55.80 7.37 11.88
CA ASP A 8 56.68 8.53 11.64
C ASP A 8 56.09 9.85 12.18
N LEU A 9 54.91 9.80 12.81
CA LEU A 9 54.24 10.97 13.37
C LEU A 9 54.89 11.39 14.70
N PRO A 10 54.97 12.71 14.99
CA PRO A 10 55.32 13.19 16.32
C PRO A 10 54.39 12.59 17.38
N GLN A 11 54.91 12.31 18.58
CA GLN A 11 54.14 11.68 19.68
C GLN A 11 52.81 12.39 19.95
N GLU A 12 52.79 13.72 19.90
CA GLU A 12 51.57 14.53 20.10
C GLU A 12 50.51 14.29 19.01
N GLU A 13 50.91 14.09 17.76
CA GLU A 13 49.99 13.77 16.67
C GLU A 13 49.49 12.33 16.77
N MET A 14 50.36 11.39 17.16
CA MET A 14 49.97 10.00 17.40
C MET A 14 48.96 9.89 18.56
N ASP A 15 49.15 10.67 19.64
CA ASP A 15 48.22 10.72 20.75
C ASP A 15 46.86 11.31 20.33
N LYS A 16 46.85 12.36 19.48
CA LYS A 16 45.61 12.90 18.89
C LYS A 16 44.90 11.88 18.00
N VAL A 17 45.63 11.09 17.21
CA VAL A 17 45.05 10.01 16.37
C VAL A 17 44.42 8.92 17.25
N ASN A 18 45.06 8.54 18.35
CA ASN A 18 44.50 7.56 19.29
C ASN A 18 43.22 8.09 19.97
N VAL A 19 43.20 9.36 20.35
CA VAL A 19 42.00 10.01 20.90
C VAL A 19 40.88 10.13 19.85
N ASP A 20 41.21 10.44 18.59
CA ASP A 20 40.26 10.43 17.46
C ASP A 20 39.63 9.04 17.27
N LEU A 21 40.44 7.98 17.31
CA LEU A 21 39.97 6.59 17.22
C LEU A 21 39.06 6.20 18.40
N ALA A 22 39.41 6.62 19.61
CA ALA A 22 38.57 6.39 20.79
C ALA A 22 37.21 7.10 20.66
N ALA A 23 37.20 8.36 20.20
CA ALA A 23 35.98 9.12 19.95
C ALA A 23 35.11 8.48 18.85
N ALA A 24 35.72 8.05 17.75
CA ALA A 24 35.05 7.31 16.68
C ALA A 24 34.47 5.98 17.17
N GLY A 25 35.20 5.24 18.00
CA GLY A 25 34.75 3.99 18.60
C GLY A 25 33.55 4.14 19.54
N VAL A 26 33.48 5.24 20.29
CA VAL A 26 32.29 5.57 21.11
C VAL A 26 31.10 5.88 20.21
N ALA A 27 31.26 6.75 19.21
CA ALA A 27 30.20 7.08 18.27
C ALA A 27 29.68 5.84 17.52
N PHE A 28 30.58 4.92 17.13
CA PHE A 28 30.22 3.63 16.54
C PHE A 28 29.39 2.77 17.49
N LYS A 29 29.83 2.57 18.73
CA LYS A 29 29.10 1.76 19.71
C LYS A 29 27.73 2.35 20.02
N GLU A 30 27.63 3.67 20.16
CA GLU A 30 26.35 4.39 20.30
C GLU A 30 25.44 4.18 19.08
N ARG A 31 25.98 4.23 17.85
CA ARG A 31 25.24 3.99 16.59
C ARG A 31 24.65 2.57 16.50
N TYR A 32 25.36 1.55 16.96
CA TYR A 32 24.93 0.15 16.89
C TYR A 32 24.25 -0.36 18.16
N ASN A 33 23.82 0.55 19.05
CA ASN A 33 23.16 0.26 20.32
C ASN A 33 23.98 -0.73 21.21
N MET A 34 25.31 -0.66 21.10
CA MET A 34 26.23 -1.44 21.91
C MET A 34 26.49 -0.71 23.24
N PRO A 35 26.60 -1.43 24.38
CA PRO A 35 26.89 -0.81 25.66
C PRO A 35 28.19 0.01 25.63
N VAL A 36 28.09 1.32 25.90
CA VAL A 36 29.22 2.23 26.03
C VAL A 36 28.84 3.42 26.92
N VAL A 37 29.78 3.90 27.75
CA VAL A 37 29.60 5.10 28.57
C VAL A 37 30.66 6.10 28.14
N ALA A 38 30.28 7.09 27.34
CA ALA A 38 31.20 8.06 26.75
C ALA A 38 32.06 8.78 27.81
N GLU A 39 31.47 9.10 28.97
CA GLU A 39 32.18 9.76 30.07
C GLU A 39 33.29 8.88 30.67
N MET A 40 33.11 7.55 30.68
CA MET A 40 34.15 6.63 31.15
C MET A 40 35.32 6.59 30.16
N VAL A 41 35.03 6.51 28.87
CA VAL A 41 36.06 6.50 27.80
C VAL A 41 36.82 7.84 27.76
N GLU A 42 36.15 8.96 28.03
CA GLU A 42 36.79 10.26 28.15
C GLU A 42 37.80 10.32 29.31
N ARG A 43 37.44 9.75 30.47
CA ARG A 43 38.33 9.73 31.66
C ARG A 43 39.60 8.94 31.42
N GLU A 44 39.54 7.93 30.55
CA GLU A 44 40.68 7.11 30.12
C GLU A 44 41.63 7.85 29.17
N GLN A 45 41.22 8.98 28.57
CA GLN A 45 42.09 9.78 27.69
C GLN A 45 43.03 10.70 28.49
N PRO A 46 44.21 11.06 27.93
CA PRO A 46 45.12 12.03 28.52
C PRO A 46 44.41 13.35 28.84
N GLU A 47 44.65 13.91 30.04
CA GLU A 47 43.90 15.07 30.55
C GLU A 47 43.90 16.27 29.60
N HIS A 48 45.05 16.55 28.96
CA HIS A 48 45.22 17.65 28.02
C HIS A 48 44.52 17.43 26.66
N LEU A 49 44.06 16.21 26.36
CA LEU A 49 43.34 15.85 25.11
C LEU A 49 41.85 15.55 25.32
N ARG A 50 41.33 15.65 26.55
CA ARG A 50 39.89 15.41 26.80
C ARG A 50 38.98 16.41 26.08
N SER A 51 39.42 17.66 25.93
CA SER A 51 38.71 18.66 25.11
C SER A 51 38.63 18.25 23.64
N TRP A 52 39.75 17.76 23.10
CA TRP A 52 39.85 17.24 21.73
C TRP A 52 38.94 16.01 21.53
N PHE A 53 38.93 15.08 22.48
CA PHE A 53 38.01 13.93 22.49
C PHE A 53 36.54 14.37 22.39
N ARG A 54 36.10 15.35 23.20
CA ARG A 54 34.72 15.84 23.18
C ARG A 54 34.36 16.47 21.83
N GLU A 55 35.24 17.32 21.29
CA GLU A 55 35.04 17.96 19.99
C GLU A 55 34.88 16.93 18.87
N LYS A 56 35.76 15.92 18.86
CA LYS A 56 35.75 14.84 17.87
C LYS A 56 34.58 13.91 18.03
N LEU A 57 34.21 13.57 19.26
CA LEU A 57 33.02 12.77 19.53
C LEU A 57 31.75 13.47 19.03
N ILE A 58 31.63 14.80 19.20
CA ILE A 58 30.54 15.58 18.62
C ILE A 58 30.58 15.50 17.09
N ALA A 59 31.74 15.72 16.48
CA ALA A 59 31.90 15.62 15.02
C ALA A 59 31.53 14.24 14.48
N TYR A 60 31.97 13.15 15.14
CA TYR A 60 31.64 11.78 14.74
C TYR A 60 30.18 11.40 15.01
N ARG A 61 29.55 11.92 16.07
CA ARG A 61 28.10 11.80 16.27
C ARG A 61 27.32 12.50 15.17
N LEU A 62 27.72 13.71 14.79
CA LEU A 62 27.13 14.46 13.68
C LEU A 62 27.37 13.81 12.32
N ALA A 63 28.55 13.22 12.09
CA ALA A 63 28.86 12.44 10.90
C ALA A 63 28.08 11.12 10.86
N SER A 64 27.93 10.45 12.00
CA SER A 64 27.11 9.24 12.14
C SER A 64 25.64 9.52 11.83
N ILE A 65 25.12 10.71 12.17
CA ILE A 65 23.78 11.16 11.76
C ILE A 65 23.67 11.32 10.23
N LYS A 66 24.76 11.68 9.53
CA LYS A 66 24.78 11.81 8.06
C LYS A 66 25.03 10.48 7.32
N GLU A 67 25.64 9.50 7.99
CA GLU A 67 26.01 8.19 7.43
C GLU A 67 25.21 7.03 8.05
N GLU A 68 24.11 7.29 8.74
CA GLU A 68 23.19 6.25 9.18
C GLU A 68 22.67 5.51 7.93
N PRO A 69 22.72 4.16 7.88
CA PRO A 69 21.95 3.46 6.88
C PRO A 69 20.49 3.82 7.16
N MET A 70 19.75 4.32 6.16
CA MET A 70 18.37 4.75 6.40
C MET A 70 17.63 3.63 7.15
N PRO A 71 17.11 3.89 8.36
CA PRO A 71 16.57 2.82 9.17
C PRO A 71 15.38 2.22 8.44
N ARG A 72 15.44 0.90 8.23
CA ARG A 72 14.37 0.14 7.61
C ARG A 72 13.07 0.51 8.29
N TRP A 73 12.04 0.88 7.56
CA TRP A 73 10.80 1.34 8.16
C TRP A 73 9.62 0.78 7.40
N ASN A 74 8.83 -0.06 8.06
CA ASN A 74 7.64 -0.65 7.46
C ASN A 74 6.39 0.07 7.98
N VAL A 75 5.62 0.65 7.08
CA VAL A 75 4.38 1.36 7.41
C VAL A 75 3.23 0.82 6.57
N ALA A 76 2.02 0.94 7.07
CA ALA A 76 0.85 0.54 6.33
C ALA A 76 -0.35 1.48 6.54
N ALA A 77 -1.11 1.68 5.47
CA ALA A 77 -2.43 2.27 5.54
C ALA A 77 -3.48 1.16 5.46
N ALA A 78 -4.36 1.09 6.45
CA ALA A 78 -5.49 0.18 6.46
C ALA A 78 -6.60 0.74 5.56
N GLN A 79 -6.85 0.06 4.44
CA GLN A 79 -8.09 0.24 3.71
C GLN A 79 -9.19 -0.54 4.42
N TYR A 80 -10.03 0.17 5.16
CA TYR A 80 -10.79 -0.40 6.28
C TYR A 80 -12.29 -0.14 6.16
N GLY A 81 -13.11 -1.06 6.65
CA GLY A 81 -14.56 -0.94 6.75
C GLY A 81 -15.02 -0.78 8.19
N ALA A 82 -15.88 0.20 8.46
CA ALA A 82 -16.45 0.43 9.79
C ALA A 82 -17.97 0.22 9.82
N VAL A 83 -18.43 -0.33 10.95
CA VAL A 83 -19.84 -0.42 11.33
C VAL A 83 -20.21 0.82 12.14
N ALA A 84 -21.26 1.54 11.74
CA ALA A 84 -21.61 2.81 12.36
C ALA A 84 -22.11 2.63 13.80
N GLY A 85 -21.53 3.35 14.75
CA GLY A 85 -21.91 3.37 16.17
C GLY A 85 -21.53 2.11 16.96
N ASN A 86 -20.89 1.10 16.34
CA ASN A 86 -20.52 -0.14 17.02
C ASN A 86 -19.01 -0.18 17.32
N TYR A 87 -18.62 0.49 18.40
CA TYR A 87 -17.23 0.55 18.83
C TYR A 87 -16.60 -0.83 19.05
N GLN A 88 -17.31 -1.77 19.69
CA GLN A 88 -16.73 -3.08 19.98
C GLN A 88 -16.41 -3.85 18.69
N ALA A 89 -17.36 -3.91 17.75
CA ALA A 89 -17.13 -4.58 16.47
C ALA A 89 -16.00 -3.92 15.67
N ASN A 90 -15.93 -2.59 15.70
CA ASN A 90 -14.83 -1.87 15.04
C ASN A 90 -13.49 -2.13 15.73
N ILE A 91 -13.42 -2.15 17.06
CA ILE A 91 -12.20 -2.46 17.80
C ILE A 91 -11.71 -3.88 17.47
N ASP A 92 -12.61 -4.86 17.48
CA ASP A 92 -12.28 -6.24 17.10
C ASP A 92 -11.70 -6.30 15.67
N HIS A 93 -12.29 -5.55 14.75
CA HIS A 93 -11.81 -5.48 13.37
C HIS A 93 -10.46 -4.75 13.24
N HIS A 94 -10.21 -3.69 14.02
CA HIS A 94 -8.89 -3.05 14.09
C HIS A 94 -7.84 -4.04 14.59
N LEU A 95 -8.17 -4.86 15.60
CA LEU A 95 -7.27 -5.87 16.14
C LEU A 95 -6.91 -6.94 15.10
N ASP A 96 -7.85 -7.32 14.24
CA ASP A 96 -7.58 -8.21 13.10
C ASP A 96 -6.57 -7.58 12.12
N PHE A 97 -6.77 -6.31 11.75
CA PHE A 97 -5.82 -5.57 10.91
C PHE A 97 -4.45 -5.41 11.58
N ILE A 98 -4.41 -5.11 12.87
CA ILE A 98 -3.16 -4.99 13.65
C ILE A 98 -2.42 -6.33 13.68
N ARG A 99 -3.12 -7.45 13.87
CA ARG A 99 -2.51 -8.79 13.82
C ARG A 99 -1.93 -9.09 12.43
N CYS A 100 -2.69 -8.83 11.36
CA CYS A 100 -2.21 -9.00 9.99
C CYS A 100 -0.99 -8.10 9.70
N ALA A 101 -1.00 -6.86 10.18
CA ALA A 101 0.11 -5.93 10.03
C ALA A 101 1.35 -6.39 10.82
N ALA A 102 1.17 -6.94 12.02
CA ALA A 102 2.26 -7.49 12.82
C ALA A 102 2.93 -8.68 12.12
N GLU A 103 2.16 -9.55 11.47
CA GLU A 103 2.70 -10.66 10.65
C GLU A 103 3.57 -10.17 9.48
N GLN A 104 3.34 -8.96 8.98
CA GLN A 104 4.13 -8.32 7.91
C GLN A 104 5.28 -7.45 8.43
N GLY A 105 5.48 -7.40 9.76
CA GLY A 105 6.51 -6.60 10.42
C GLY A 105 6.28 -5.10 10.30
N ILE A 106 5.02 -4.66 10.26
CA ILE A 106 4.65 -3.24 10.21
C ILE A 106 4.89 -2.58 11.58
N GLU A 107 5.51 -1.41 11.57
CA GLU A 107 5.83 -0.61 12.76
C GLU A 107 4.84 0.55 12.97
N LEU A 108 4.21 1.01 11.88
CA LEU A 108 3.20 2.07 11.89
C LEU A 108 1.98 1.65 11.06
N LEU A 109 0.80 1.63 11.67
CA LEU A 109 -0.46 1.33 11.00
C LEU A 109 -1.43 2.50 11.15
N VAL A 110 -1.91 3.05 10.03
CA VAL A 110 -2.86 4.15 9.99
C VAL A 110 -4.22 3.65 9.53
N PHE A 111 -5.28 4.02 10.26
CA PHE A 111 -6.66 3.75 9.89
C PHE A 111 -7.39 5.01 9.40
N PRO A 112 -8.55 4.87 8.74
CA PRO A 112 -9.34 6.01 8.28
C PRO A 112 -9.85 6.92 9.40
N GLN A 113 -10.26 8.13 9.05
CA GLN A 113 -10.86 9.07 9.99
C GLN A 113 -12.18 8.50 10.54
N LEU A 114 -12.43 8.61 11.85
CA LEU A 114 -13.59 8.01 12.54
C LEU A 114 -13.70 6.48 12.40
N SER A 115 -12.60 5.76 12.21
CA SER A 115 -12.62 4.29 12.06
C SER A 115 -13.26 3.54 13.24
N LEU A 116 -13.20 4.06 14.47
CA LEU A 116 -13.78 3.43 15.65
C LEU A 116 -15.30 3.64 15.80
N SER A 117 -15.82 4.79 15.37
CA SER A 117 -17.25 5.11 15.42
C SER A 117 -17.98 4.83 14.09
N GLY A 118 -17.23 4.70 13.00
CA GLY A 118 -17.74 4.82 11.64
C GLY A 118 -17.92 6.28 11.20
N LEU A 119 -18.21 6.50 9.91
CA LEU A 119 -18.32 7.83 9.26
C LEU A 119 -19.48 8.73 9.74
N ARG A 120 -19.96 8.53 10.96
CA ARG A 120 -20.88 9.42 11.67
C ARG A 120 -20.19 9.86 12.95
N PRO A 121 -19.94 11.17 13.15
CA PRO A 121 -19.39 11.68 14.40
C PRO A 121 -20.37 11.38 15.54
N ASP A 122 -19.85 10.93 16.68
CA ASP A 122 -20.66 10.73 17.87
C ASP A 122 -20.87 12.03 18.63
N SER A 123 -22.11 12.27 19.07
CA SER A 123 -22.44 13.40 19.94
C SER A 123 -21.84 13.25 21.33
N HIS A 124 -21.69 12.00 21.81
CA HIS A 124 -21.16 11.65 23.13
C HIS A 124 -20.13 10.51 23.00
N PRO A 125 -18.93 10.80 22.47
CA PRO A 125 -17.91 9.77 22.31
C PRO A 125 -17.39 9.28 23.68
N PRO A 126 -16.98 8.00 23.80
CA PRO A 126 -16.26 7.53 24.97
C PRO A 126 -14.98 8.36 25.21
N ALA A 127 -14.63 8.57 26.47
CA ALA A 127 -13.41 9.27 26.81
C ALA A 127 -12.18 8.52 26.29
N LEU A 128 -11.11 9.22 25.90
CA LEU A 128 -9.88 8.56 25.44
C LEU A 128 -9.29 7.59 26.47
N THR A 129 -9.56 7.80 27.77
CA THR A 129 -9.13 6.94 28.88
C THR A 129 -10.08 5.76 29.15
N ASP A 130 -11.16 5.61 28.38
CA ASP A 130 -12.13 4.55 28.57
C ASP A 130 -11.46 3.16 28.41
N PRO A 131 -11.70 2.22 29.35
CA PRO A 131 -11.18 0.85 29.26
C PRO A 131 -11.54 0.12 27.97
N LEU A 132 -12.60 0.54 27.27
CA LEU A 132 -12.98 0.04 25.94
C LEU A 132 -11.80 0.02 24.95
N PHE A 133 -10.89 0.99 25.05
CA PHE A 133 -9.74 1.12 24.14
C PHE A 133 -8.47 0.39 24.62
N ASN A 134 -8.50 -0.25 25.79
CA ASN A 134 -7.34 -1.00 26.31
C ASN A 134 -6.86 -2.11 25.36
N PRO A 135 -7.72 -2.87 24.65
CA PRO A 135 -7.25 -3.87 23.70
C PRO A 135 -6.35 -3.30 22.60
N LEU A 136 -6.62 -2.07 22.12
CA LEU A 136 -5.77 -1.39 21.13
C LEU A 136 -4.40 -1.01 21.71
N ALA A 137 -4.38 -0.50 22.95
CA ALA A 137 -3.14 -0.18 23.66
C ALA A 137 -2.30 -1.44 23.93
N GLU A 138 -2.93 -2.52 24.36
CA GLU A 138 -2.28 -3.80 24.58
C GLU A 138 -1.72 -4.40 23.27
N ALA A 139 -2.45 -4.27 22.15
CA ALA A 139 -1.98 -4.73 20.85
C ALA A 139 -0.80 -3.90 20.35
N ALA A 140 -0.85 -2.56 20.47
CA ALA A 140 0.25 -1.66 20.14
C ALA A 140 1.53 -2.00 20.92
N HIS A 141 1.38 -2.22 22.24
CA HIS A 141 2.49 -2.66 23.10
C HIS A 141 3.03 -4.03 22.70
N ARG A 142 2.15 -5.03 22.56
CA ARG A 142 2.51 -6.43 22.26
C ARG A 142 3.27 -6.57 20.95
N TYR A 143 2.85 -5.85 19.91
CA TYR A 143 3.45 -5.96 18.58
C TYR A 143 4.51 -4.89 18.30
N HIS A 144 4.86 -4.07 19.30
CA HIS A 144 5.78 -2.95 19.13
C HIS A 144 5.41 -2.03 17.95
N MET A 145 4.12 -1.77 17.79
CA MET A 145 3.54 -1.05 16.65
C MET A 145 2.84 0.23 17.13
N THR A 146 3.02 1.33 16.42
CA THR A 146 2.17 2.52 16.57
C THR A 146 0.90 2.34 15.73
N ALA A 147 -0.26 2.28 16.38
CA ALA A 147 -1.56 2.20 15.72
C ALA A 147 -2.27 3.56 15.80
N ILE A 148 -2.55 4.17 14.65
CA ILE A 148 -3.25 5.45 14.51
C ILE A 148 -4.68 5.17 14.07
N VAL A 149 -5.66 5.47 14.93
CA VAL A 149 -7.08 5.22 14.69
C VAL A 149 -7.89 6.51 14.68
N GLY A 150 -9.01 6.52 13.96
CA GLY A 150 -9.92 7.66 13.92
C GLY A 150 -11.06 7.54 14.93
N MET A 151 -11.35 8.61 15.67
CA MET A 151 -12.50 8.67 16.58
C MET A 151 -13.00 10.10 16.79
N SER A 152 -14.22 10.24 17.31
CA SER A 152 -14.69 11.53 17.83
C SER A 152 -14.01 11.84 19.17
N LEU A 153 -13.53 13.07 19.33
CA LEU A 153 -12.95 13.61 20.56
C LEU A 153 -13.85 14.74 21.07
N SER A 154 -14.09 14.78 22.38
CA SER A 154 -14.94 15.77 23.01
C SER A 154 -14.17 16.54 24.08
N ASP A 155 -14.37 17.86 24.12
CA ASP A 155 -13.91 18.74 25.21
C ASP A 155 -15.00 18.97 26.29
N GLY A 156 -16.12 18.24 26.19
CA GLY A 156 -17.30 18.39 27.05
C GLY A 156 -18.35 19.34 26.49
N THR A 157 -18.02 20.17 25.51
CA THR A 157 -18.93 21.13 24.85
C THR A 157 -19.12 20.85 23.36
N HIS A 158 -18.05 20.45 22.67
CA HIS A 158 -18.06 20.14 21.25
C HIS A 158 -17.44 18.77 20.99
N SER A 159 -18.00 18.03 20.03
CA SER A 159 -17.42 16.77 19.52
C SER A 159 -16.85 17.01 18.13
N VAL A 160 -15.59 16.64 17.94
CA VAL A 160 -14.85 16.82 16.69
C VAL A 160 -14.15 15.54 16.27
N ALA A 161 -14.01 15.34 14.96
CA ALA A 161 -13.22 14.22 14.47
C ALA A 161 -11.75 14.39 14.85
N GLY A 162 -11.14 13.30 15.28
CA GLY A 162 -9.74 13.23 15.66
C GLY A 162 -9.07 11.94 15.22
N MET A 163 -7.75 11.98 15.25
CA MET A 163 -6.88 10.82 15.09
C MET A 163 -6.14 10.59 16.39
N VAL A 164 -6.06 9.34 16.82
CA VAL A 164 -5.45 8.94 18.08
C VAL A 164 -4.39 7.89 17.81
N GLY A 165 -3.16 8.15 18.23
CA GLY A 165 -2.07 7.19 18.22
C GLY A 165 -2.00 6.42 19.53
N PHE A 166 -2.05 5.10 19.45
CA PHE A 166 -1.70 4.16 20.52
C PHE A 166 -0.25 3.72 20.30
N LEU A 167 0.64 4.07 21.23
CA LEU A 167 2.09 3.85 21.07
C LEU A 167 2.57 2.59 21.80
N PRO A 168 3.70 1.99 21.36
CA PRO A 168 4.27 0.80 21.99
C PRO A 168 4.65 0.96 23.46
N ASP A 169 4.96 2.18 23.90
CA ASP A 169 5.31 2.50 25.29
C ASP A 169 4.07 2.66 26.21
N GLY A 170 2.88 2.46 25.66
CA GLY A 170 1.61 2.62 26.37
C GLY A 170 1.08 4.06 26.39
N SER A 171 1.82 5.02 25.84
CA SER A 171 1.34 6.39 25.71
C SER A 171 0.26 6.52 24.62
N ARG A 172 -0.58 7.54 24.76
CA ARG A 172 -1.61 7.90 23.79
C ARG A 172 -1.43 9.35 23.39
N ILE A 173 -1.57 9.63 22.11
CA ILE A 173 -1.54 10.98 21.56
C ILE A 173 -2.76 11.23 20.70
N ALA A 174 -3.29 12.44 20.72
CA ALA A 174 -4.48 12.79 19.96
C ALA A 174 -4.24 14.06 19.15
N CYS A 175 -4.79 14.07 17.94
CA CYS A 175 -4.89 15.23 17.08
C CYS A 175 -6.36 15.45 16.73
N CYS A 176 -6.87 16.67 16.83
CA CYS A 176 -8.26 16.99 16.52
C CYS A 176 -8.37 18.17 15.55
N LYS A 177 -9.47 18.21 14.80
CA LYS A 177 -9.83 19.38 13.99
C LYS A 177 -10.45 20.45 14.91
N ARG A 178 -10.02 21.72 14.79
CA ARG A 178 -10.66 22.82 15.53
C ARG A 178 -12.11 23.01 15.06
N PRO A 179 -13.07 23.33 15.95
CA PRO A 179 -14.43 23.70 15.55
C PRO A 179 -14.43 24.90 14.59
N ALA A 180 -15.35 24.92 13.62
CA ALA A 180 -15.43 25.98 12.61
C ALA A 180 -15.68 27.38 13.22
N GLU A 181 -16.33 27.44 14.39
CA GLU A 181 -16.63 28.66 15.14
C GLU A 181 -15.38 29.26 15.84
N ALA A 182 -14.31 28.47 16.00
CA ALA A 182 -13.05 28.90 16.62
C ALA A 182 -12.02 29.46 15.61
N VAL A 183 -12.39 29.59 14.33
CA VAL A 183 -11.55 30.18 13.29
C VAL A 183 -11.73 31.69 13.29
N GLU A 184 -11.23 32.36 14.34
CA GLU A 184 -10.99 33.81 14.27
C GLU A 184 -9.87 34.10 13.26
N THR A 185 -9.97 35.24 12.56
CA THR A 185 -9.16 35.63 11.38
C THR A 185 -7.65 35.84 11.63
N ASN A 186 -7.13 35.47 12.81
CA ASN A 186 -5.71 35.52 13.17
C ASN A 186 -5.21 34.29 13.96
N ALA A 187 -5.96 33.18 13.99
CA ALA A 187 -5.52 31.98 14.69
C ALA A 187 -4.30 31.34 14.02
N ARG A 188 -3.24 31.02 14.80
CA ARG A 188 -2.08 30.26 14.30
C ARG A 188 -2.54 28.94 13.66
N PRO A 189 -1.95 28.52 12.52
CA PRO A 189 -2.29 27.26 11.88
C PRO A 189 -2.11 26.08 12.86
N PRO A 190 -2.87 25.00 12.70
CA PRO A 190 -2.73 23.81 13.54
C PRO A 190 -1.31 23.25 13.42
N VAL A 191 -0.69 22.91 14.55
CA VAL A 191 0.61 22.25 14.58
C VAL A 191 0.36 20.76 14.68
N ALA A 192 0.81 20.00 13.68
CA ALA A 192 0.69 18.55 13.68
C ALA A 192 1.51 17.96 14.84
N PRO A 193 0.93 17.11 15.72
CA PRO A 193 1.71 16.43 16.73
C PRO A 193 2.72 15.49 16.07
N LEU A 194 3.97 15.57 16.53
CA LEU A 194 5.08 14.75 16.05
C LEU A 194 5.23 13.50 16.94
N LEU A 195 5.33 12.34 16.32
CA LEU A 195 5.53 11.04 16.96
C LEU A 195 6.86 10.42 16.52
N GLY A 196 7.37 9.50 17.33
CA GLY A 196 8.59 8.76 17.02
C GLY A 196 9.87 9.45 17.48
N GLN A 197 11.01 8.87 17.11
CA GLN A 197 12.34 9.40 17.40
C GLN A 197 13.24 9.19 16.17
N ARG A 198 14.09 10.19 15.86
CA ARG A 198 15.22 10.15 14.89
C ARG A 198 14.92 9.49 13.53
N SER A 199 14.77 10.31 12.47
CA SER A 199 14.56 9.88 11.07
C SER A 199 13.29 9.03 10.82
N ARG A 200 12.43 8.88 11.83
CA ARG A 200 11.10 8.27 11.81
C ARG A 200 10.09 9.17 12.51
N ASN A 201 10.21 10.48 12.31
CA ASN A 201 9.31 11.47 12.88
C ASN A 201 8.01 11.48 12.07
N ILE A 202 6.89 11.14 12.70
CA ILE A 202 5.58 11.07 12.06
C ILE A 202 4.76 12.29 12.47
N ALA A 203 4.39 13.14 11.52
CA ALA A 203 3.37 14.15 11.74
C ALA A 203 2.00 13.52 11.57
N LEU A 204 1.21 13.53 12.63
CA LEU A 204 -0.17 13.06 12.60
C LEU A 204 -1.11 14.19 12.18
N ALA A 205 -2.00 13.91 11.23
CA ALA A 205 -3.05 14.84 10.82
C ALA A 205 -4.43 14.20 10.81
N VAL A 206 -5.43 15.02 11.07
CA VAL A 206 -6.84 14.69 10.85
C VAL A 206 -7.21 15.11 9.44
N CYS A 207 -8.07 14.35 8.74
CA CYS A 207 -8.57 14.71 7.41
C CYS A 207 -9.02 16.18 7.34
N ALA A 208 -8.11 17.05 6.91
CA ALA A 208 -8.42 18.39 6.45
C ALA A 208 -9.04 18.28 5.06
N GLN A 209 -9.58 19.38 4.53
CA GLN A 209 -9.82 19.40 3.10
C GLN A 209 -8.47 19.20 2.41
N SER A 210 -8.39 18.36 1.37
CA SER A 210 -7.12 18.01 0.73
C SER A 210 -6.34 19.23 0.22
N ASN A 211 -7.03 20.30 -0.12
CA ASN A 211 -6.47 21.59 -0.52
C ASN A 211 -5.92 22.44 0.64
N ASP A 212 -6.12 22.06 1.90
CA ASP A 212 -5.61 22.76 3.08
C ASP A 212 -4.12 22.46 3.26
N GLU A 213 -3.32 23.41 2.81
CA GLU A 213 -1.86 23.35 2.86
C GLU A 213 -1.29 23.50 4.28
N SER A 214 -2.06 23.98 5.26
CA SER A 214 -1.54 24.34 6.58
C SER A 214 -0.96 23.14 7.35
N TRP A 215 -1.62 21.98 7.27
CA TRP A 215 -1.19 20.73 7.89
C TRP A 215 0.09 20.14 7.30
N PRO A 216 0.18 19.87 5.98
CA PRO A 216 1.40 19.36 5.38
C PRO A 216 2.56 20.37 5.49
N ARG A 217 2.31 21.67 5.37
CA ARG A 217 3.36 22.68 5.64
C ARG A 217 3.86 22.57 7.06
N SER A 218 2.97 22.55 8.05
CA SER A 218 3.38 22.46 9.45
C SER A 218 4.15 21.16 9.73
N ALA A 219 3.77 20.05 9.11
CA ALA A 219 4.49 18.78 9.23
C ALA A 219 5.94 18.89 8.73
N ALA A 220 6.16 19.56 7.59
CA ALA A 220 7.49 19.80 7.07
C ALA A 220 8.30 20.79 7.93
N ASP A 221 7.68 21.87 8.40
CA ASP A 221 8.33 22.90 9.21
C ASP A 221 8.86 22.34 10.54
N ILE A 222 8.19 21.31 11.10
CA ILE A 222 8.63 20.62 12.33
C ILE A 222 9.55 19.42 12.06
N GLY A 223 9.93 19.18 10.80
CA GLY A 223 10.88 18.13 10.41
C GLY A 223 10.30 16.71 10.46
N ALA A 224 9.06 16.52 10.01
CA ALA A 224 8.47 15.20 9.86
C ALA A 224 9.08 14.44 8.67
N ASP A 225 9.37 13.15 8.89
CA ASP A 225 9.79 12.21 7.85
C ASP A 225 8.59 11.58 7.14
N LEU A 226 7.44 11.50 7.82
CA LEU A 226 6.20 10.95 7.28
C LEU A 226 5.00 11.77 7.77
N TYR A 227 4.12 12.14 6.85
CA TYR A 227 2.83 12.73 7.12
C TYR A 227 1.76 11.63 7.05
N ALA A 228 1.16 11.31 8.20
CA ALA A 228 0.19 10.23 8.35
C ALA A 228 -1.22 10.80 8.56
N THR A 229 -2.16 10.41 7.69
CA THR A 229 -3.54 10.90 7.76
C THR A 229 -4.56 9.79 7.50
N GLY A 230 -5.60 9.73 8.34
CA GLY A 230 -6.83 9.03 8.04
C GLY A 230 -7.76 9.95 7.25
N ALA A 231 -8.43 9.42 6.23
CA ALA A 231 -9.31 10.18 5.34
C ALA A 231 -10.64 9.48 5.12
N ALA A 232 -11.57 10.23 4.52
CA ALA A 232 -12.88 9.77 4.10
C ALA A 232 -13.13 10.18 2.64
N MET A 233 -12.17 9.89 1.76
CA MET A 233 -12.21 10.32 0.36
C MET A 233 -13.26 9.50 -0.39
N THR A 234 -14.00 10.20 -1.24
CA THR A 234 -15.08 9.64 -2.04
C THR A 234 -14.64 9.44 -3.48
N GLU A 235 -15.33 8.60 -4.25
CA GLU A 235 -15.05 8.46 -5.70
C GLU A 235 -15.10 9.81 -6.45
N LEU A 236 -15.93 10.76 -5.99
CA LEU A 236 -16.06 12.08 -6.60
C LEU A 236 -14.89 13.01 -6.28
N SER A 237 -14.32 12.91 -5.07
CA SER A 237 -13.26 13.81 -4.61
C SER A 237 -11.86 13.22 -4.82
N TYR A 238 -11.75 11.90 -4.97
CA TYR A 238 -10.48 11.18 -4.91
C TYR A 238 -9.42 11.73 -5.87
N GLN A 239 -9.77 11.96 -7.14
CA GLN A 239 -8.79 12.45 -8.12
C GLN A 239 -8.19 13.80 -7.68
N GLN A 240 -9.03 14.70 -7.18
CA GLN A 240 -8.55 15.99 -6.68
C GLN A 240 -7.74 15.82 -5.38
N ASP A 241 -8.21 14.98 -4.47
CA ASP A 241 -7.55 14.72 -3.19
C ASP A 241 -6.16 14.08 -3.38
N GLU A 242 -6.04 13.10 -4.28
CA GLU A 242 -4.79 12.43 -4.66
C GLU A 242 -3.79 13.42 -5.25
N MET A 243 -4.24 14.30 -6.16
CA MET A 243 -3.38 15.34 -6.74
C MET A 243 -2.80 16.27 -5.66
N TYR A 244 -3.58 16.61 -4.63
CA TYR A 244 -3.08 17.41 -3.51
C TYR A 244 -2.08 16.63 -2.65
N MET A 245 -2.33 15.34 -2.36
CA MET A 245 -1.35 14.52 -1.63
C MET A 245 -0.02 14.45 -2.38
N GLN A 246 -0.04 14.13 -3.67
CA GLN A 246 1.16 14.15 -4.53
C GLN A 246 1.85 15.51 -4.51
N ARG A 247 1.07 16.60 -4.63
CA ARG A 247 1.59 17.97 -4.61
C ARG A 247 2.27 18.30 -3.29
N TRP A 248 1.66 17.94 -2.15
CA TRP A 248 2.22 18.22 -0.82
C TRP A 248 3.47 17.42 -0.57
N ALA A 249 3.48 16.15 -0.97
CA ALA A 249 4.64 15.29 -0.90
C ALA A 249 5.85 15.91 -1.63
N HIS A 250 5.66 16.25 -2.91
CA HIS A 250 6.72 16.88 -3.72
C HIS A 250 7.09 18.29 -3.24
N LYS A 251 6.11 19.15 -2.95
CA LYS A 251 6.35 20.56 -2.60
C LYS A 251 7.12 20.70 -1.29
N TYR A 252 6.85 19.82 -0.33
CA TYR A 252 7.41 19.90 1.02
C TYR A 252 8.47 18.84 1.32
N GLY A 253 8.78 17.97 0.35
CA GLY A 253 9.71 16.86 0.57
C GLY A 253 9.22 15.88 1.63
N LEU A 254 7.90 15.68 1.74
CA LEU A 254 7.27 14.82 2.73
C LEU A 254 6.89 13.47 2.12
N ASN A 255 7.16 12.39 2.84
CA ASN A 255 6.51 11.12 2.54
C ASN A 255 5.09 11.18 3.11
N ILE A 256 4.11 10.63 2.41
CA ILE A 256 2.70 10.68 2.84
C ILE A 256 2.14 9.27 2.94
N LEU A 257 1.49 8.96 4.05
CA LEU A 257 0.72 7.73 4.24
C LEU A 257 -0.74 8.08 4.52
N GLN A 258 -1.63 7.62 3.65
CA GLN A 258 -3.05 7.97 3.67
C GLN A 258 -3.91 6.71 3.73
N ALA A 259 -4.73 6.60 4.78
CA ALA A 259 -5.70 5.52 4.95
C ALA A 259 -7.12 6.00 4.61
N ASN A 260 -7.85 5.21 3.83
CA ASN A 260 -9.23 5.49 3.42
C ASN A 260 -10.15 4.30 3.68
N TYR A 261 -11.45 4.53 3.63
CA TYR A 261 -12.43 3.47 3.79
C TYR A 261 -12.47 2.52 2.58
N ALA A 262 -12.53 1.21 2.83
CA ALA A 262 -12.91 0.23 1.81
C ALA A 262 -14.41 0.32 1.49
N TRP A 263 -15.20 0.52 2.55
CA TRP A 263 -16.65 0.66 2.54
C TRP A 263 -17.10 1.36 3.82
N SER A 264 -18.31 1.91 3.83
CA SER A 264 -18.93 2.42 5.05
C SER A 264 -20.44 2.19 5.00
N GLU A 265 -21.10 2.07 6.16
CA GLU A 265 -22.58 1.98 6.23
C GLU A 265 -23.28 3.32 5.96
N THR A 266 -22.51 4.40 5.75
CA THR A 266 -23.08 5.70 5.40
C THR A 266 -23.41 5.75 3.91
N GLU A 267 -24.23 6.71 3.49
CA GLU A 267 -24.52 6.89 2.06
C GLU A 267 -23.30 7.36 1.24
N ILE A 268 -22.19 7.67 1.91
CA ILE A 268 -20.95 8.15 1.32
C ILE A 268 -20.17 6.96 0.75
N ARG A 269 -19.99 7.02 -0.57
CA ARG A 269 -19.27 6.07 -1.41
C ARG A 269 -17.78 6.33 -1.31
N SER A 270 -17.06 5.50 -0.56
CA SER A 270 -15.61 5.68 -0.43
C SER A 270 -14.89 5.20 -1.67
N ALA A 271 -13.82 5.90 -2.05
CA ALA A 271 -12.96 5.51 -3.16
C ALA A 271 -12.04 4.33 -2.84
N GLY A 272 -11.88 3.95 -1.56
CA GLY A 272 -10.75 3.13 -1.15
C GLY A 272 -9.44 3.81 -1.50
N ARG A 273 -8.57 3.09 -2.19
CA ARG A 273 -7.27 3.54 -2.70
C ARG A 273 -6.41 4.22 -1.64
N SER A 274 -6.39 3.66 -0.43
CA SER A 274 -5.38 4.01 0.59
C SER A 274 -3.99 3.92 -0.03
N ALA A 275 -3.09 4.86 0.23
CA ALA A 275 -1.87 5.00 -0.55
C ALA A 275 -0.71 5.57 0.25
N CYS A 276 0.50 5.34 -0.29
CA CYS A 276 1.74 5.92 0.18
C CYS A 276 2.43 6.64 -0.98
N TRP A 277 2.96 7.84 -0.72
CA TRP A 277 3.80 8.60 -1.65
C TRP A 277 5.15 8.90 -1.00
N ASP A 278 6.19 8.94 -1.83
CA ASP A 278 7.52 9.38 -1.41
C ASP A 278 7.64 10.91 -1.43
N ASN A 279 8.77 11.42 -0.95
CA ASN A 279 9.09 12.85 -0.90
C ASN A 279 9.29 13.52 -2.28
N LEU A 280 9.30 12.77 -3.37
CA LEU A 280 9.27 13.29 -4.74
C LEU A 280 7.84 13.35 -5.29
N GLY A 281 6.84 12.95 -4.50
CA GLY A 281 5.44 12.85 -4.91
C GLY A 281 5.13 11.64 -5.78
N GLN A 282 6.03 10.67 -5.88
CA GLN A 282 5.81 9.44 -6.61
C GLN A 282 4.96 8.48 -5.76
N LEU A 283 4.04 7.77 -6.42
CA LEU A 283 3.20 6.79 -5.76
C LEU A 283 4.01 5.52 -5.45
N VAL A 284 4.18 5.20 -4.18
CA VAL A 284 4.93 4.03 -3.68
C VAL A 284 4.06 2.78 -3.68
N VAL A 285 2.84 2.91 -3.15
CA VAL A 285 1.84 1.83 -3.10
C VAL A 285 0.44 2.42 -3.07
N ARG A 286 -0.54 1.73 -3.66
CA ARG A 286 -1.96 2.04 -3.55
C ARG A 286 -2.76 0.78 -3.38
N ALA A 287 -3.67 0.78 -2.42
CA ALA A 287 -4.61 -0.29 -2.19
C ALA A 287 -5.57 -0.43 -3.37
N ASP A 288 -5.90 -1.69 -3.68
CA ASP A 288 -6.88 -2.02 -4.72
C ASP A 288 -8.31 -2.02 -4.14
N GLN A 289 -9.16 -2.98 -4.50
CA GLN A 289 -10.55 -3.06 -4.04
C GLN A 289 -10.69 -3.87 -2.75
N GLY A 290 -11.63 -3.47 -1.90
CA GLY A 290 -11.96 -4.17 -0.66
C GLY A 290 -11.00 -3.87 0.49
N GLU A 291 -11.06 -4.68 1.54
CA GLU A 291 -10.30 -4.45 2.78
C GLU A 291 -8.90 -5.06 2.71
N LEU A 292 -7.86 -4.24 2.85
CA LEU A 292 -6.46 -4.66 2.73
C LEU A 292 -5.48 -3.62 3.30
N LEU A 293 -4.22 -4.04 3.48
CA LEU A 293 -3.11 -3.16 3.87
C LEU A 293 -2.37 -2.64 2.63
N ALA A 294 -2.28 -1.32 2.47
CA ALA A 294 -1.32 -0.71 1.55
C ALA A 294 0.02 -0.55 2.29
N ILE A 295 0.98 -1.42 1.99
CA ILE A 295 2.26 -1.52 2.71
C ILE A 295 3.34 -0.74 1.96
N GLY A 296 3.91 0.26 2.63
CA GLY A 296 5.10 0.99 2.21
C GLY A 296 6.30 0.58 3.07
N ARG A 297 7.42 0.26 2.44
CA ARG A 297 8.67 -0.10 3.11
C ARG A 297 9.74 0.91 2.72
N ARG A 298 10.54 1.35 3.67
CA ARG A 298 11.71 2.20 3.43
C ARG A 298 12.97 1.44 3.77
N ASP A 299 13.98 1.51 2.93
CA ASP A 299 15.33 1.04 3.23
C ASP A 299 16.38 2.01 2.66
N GLU A 300 17.64 1.60 2.54
CA GLU A 300 18.75 2.40 2.02
C GLU A 300 18.51 2.94 0.60
N ARG A 301 17.60 2.35 -0.18
CA ARG A 301 17.27 2.76 -1.55
C ARG A 301 16.09 3.74 -1.61
N GLY A 302 15.41 3.99 -0.49
CA GLY A 302 14.22 4.83 -0.44
C GLY A 302 12.95 4.03 -0.15
N TRP A 303 11.79 4.63 -0.46
CA TRP A 303 10.48 4.02 -0.27
C TRP A 303 10.10 3.09 -1.42
N HIS A 304 9.50 1.95 -1.11
CA HIS A 304 9.00 0.97 -2.07
C HIS A 304 7.74 0.25 -1.53
N GLY A 305 6.84 -0.16 -2.43
CA GLY A 305 5.64 -0.94 -2.09
C GLY A 305 5.89 -2.46 -2.17
N GLU A 306 4.85 -3.27 -1.97
CA GLU A 306 4.92 -4.71 -2.26
C GLU A 306 4.61 -5.00 -3.74
N GLY A 307 5.47 -5.80 -4.39
CA GLY A 307 5.30 -6.29 -5.76
C GLY A 307 5.98 -5.42 -6.83
N GLY A 308 6.99 -5.99 -7.50
CA GLY A 308 7.66 -5.43 -8.67
C GLY A 308 7.57 -6.39 -9.85
N VAL A 309 7.70 -5.89 -11.07
CA VAL A 309 7.75 -6.75 -12.26
C VAL A 309 9.10 -7.46 -12.30
N VAL A 310 9.09 -8.79 -12.42
CA VAL A 310 10.30 -9.63 -12.47
C VAL A 310 10.47 -10.34 -13.82
N GLU A 311 9.42 -10.36 -14.62
CA GLU A 311 9.39 -10.94 -15.96
C GLU A 311 8.30 -10.23 -16.78
N VAL A 312 8.63 -9.84 -18.01
CA VAL A 312 7.66 -9.40 -19.02
C VAL A 312 7.69 -10.42 -20.15
N ALA A 313 6.54 -10.81 -20.65
CA ALA A 313 6.45 -11.75 -21.77
C ALA A 313 5.24 -11.48 -22.65
N SER A 314 5.35 -11.91 -23.91
CA SER A 314 4.26 -11.86 -24.88
C SER A 314 4.40 -12.99 -25.89
N VAL A 315 3.30 -13.27 -26.55
CA VAL A 315 3.25 -14.00 -27.82
C VAL A 315 2.32 -13.21 -28.73
N ASP A 316 2.63 -13.19 -30.02
CA ASP A 316 1.78 -12.56 -31.01
C ASP A 316 0.83 -13.58 -31.63
N ILE A 317 -0.35 -13.14 -32.05
CA ILE A 317 -1.27 -13.95 -32.84
C ILE A 317 -1.43 -13.29 -34.21
N ILE A 318 -0.93 -13.96 -35.25
CA ILE A 318 -1.04 -13.52 -36.64
C ILE A 318 -1.66 -14.66 -37.43
N ASP A 319 -2.75 -14.38 -38.15
CA ASP A 319 -3.51 -15.36 -38.94
C ASP A 319 -3.89 -16.62 -38.16
N GLY A 320 -4.30 -16.44 -36.89
CA GLY A 320 -4.72 -17.53 -35.99
C GLY A 320 -3.58 -18.40 -35.47
N LYS A 321 -2.31 -18.00 -35.70
CA LYS A 321 -1.13 -18.74 -35.24
C LYS A 321 -0.39 -17.95 -34.17
N ILE A 322 0.05 -18.65 -33.12
CA ILE A 322 0.92 -18.10 -32.09
C ILE A 322 2.33 -17.99 -32.66
N VAL A 323 2.89 -16.79 -32.68
CA VAL A 323 4.22 -16.47 -33.22
C VAL A 323 4.96 -15.50 -32.29
N ASN A 324 6.24 -15.24 -32.59
CA ASN A 324 7.08 -14.27 -31.88
C ASN A 324 7.03 -14.36 -30.33
N PRO A 325 7.35 -15.52 -29.73
CA PRO A 325 7.42 -15.61 -28.28
C PRO A 325 8.58 -14.76 -27.75
N MET A 326 8.26 -13.84 -26.84
CA MET A 326 9.20 -12.94 -26.19
C MET A 326 9.09 -13.10 -24.68
N SER A 327 10.23 -13.14 -24.00
CA SER A 327 10.31 -13.24 -22.55
C SER A 327 11.61 -12.60 -22.09
N ASP A 328 11.47 -11.63 -21.21
CA ASP A 328 12.58 -10.88 -20.65
C ASP A 328 12.41 -10.86 -19.13
N LEU A 329 13.38 -11.45 -18.44
CA LEU A 329 13.54 -11.20 -17.01
C LEU A 329 13.96 -9.74 -16.85
N VAL A 330 13.32 -9.06 -15.91
CA VAL A 330 13.60 -7.66 -15.59
C VAL A 330 14.11 -7.57 -14.17
N ARG A 331 15.05 -6.66 -13.95
CA ARG A 331 15.46 -6.31 -12.61
C ARG A 331 14.33 -5.52 -11.95
N PRO A 332 13.73 -6.02 -10.87
CA PRO A 332 12.69 -5.30 -10.18
C PRO A 332 13.29 -4.10 -9.45
N ASP A 333 12.50 -3.03 -9.33
CA ASP A 333 12.77 -1.83 -8.52
C ASP A 333 12.78 -2.11 -7.01
N ARG A 334 12.39 -3.33 -6.61
CA ARG A 334 12.24 -3.76 -5.23
C ARG A 334 12.48 -5.27 -5.04
N PRO A 335 12.76 -5.74 -3.82
CA PRO A 335 12.94 -7.17 -3.56
C PRO A 335 11.70 -8.03 -3.89
N ILE A 336 11.94 -9.25 -4.35
CA ILE A 336 10.96 -10.30 -4.62
C ILE A 336 10.61 -11.02 -3.31
N SER A 337 9.33 -11.11 -2.98
CA SER A 337 8.90 -11.85 -1.78
C SER A 337 9.13 -13.36 -1.93
N TYR A 338 9.41 -14.04 -0.82
CA TYR A 338 9.57 -15.51 -0.81
C TYR A 338 8.33 -16.24 -1.33
N GLN A 339 7.14 -15.71 -1.07
CA GLN A 339 5.88 -16.25 -1.60
C GLN A 339 5.82 -16.14 -3.13
N ALA A 340 6.19 -14.99 -3.69
CA ALA A 340 6.23 -14.81 -5.15
C ALA A 340 7.30 -15.73 -5.78
N MET A 341 8.51 -15.79 -5.21
CA MET A 341 9.56 -16.72 -5.65
C MET A 341 9.09 -18.18 -5.59
N ALA A 342 8.34 -18.57 -4.57
CA ALA A 342 7.79 -19.92 -4.45
C ALA A 342 6.75 -20.24 -5.54
N ILE A 343 6.09 -19.25 -6.11
CA ILE A 343 5.10 -19.39 -7.18
C ILE A 343 5.79 -19.41 -8.54
N HIS A 344 6.46 -18.33 -8.93
CA HIS A 344 7.02 -18.17 -10.29
C HIS A 344 8.43 -18.76 -10.43
N LYS A 345 9.13 -19.08 -9.34
CA LYS A 345 10.49 -19.67 -9.31
C LYS A 345 11.59 -18.78 -9.90
N ILE A 346 11.41 -17.47 -9.86
CA ILE A 346 12.44 -16.49 -10.23
C ILE A 346 13.04 -15.98 -8.92
N THR A 347 14.36 -16.04 -8.77
CA THR A 347 15.05 -15.58 -7.56
C THR A 347 15.69 -14.22 -7.78
N GLU A 348 16.05 -13.54 -6.68
CA GLU A 348 16.85 -12.30 -6.71
C GLU A 348 18.10 -12.41 -7.59
N GLU A 349 18.81 -13.54 -7.47
CA GLU A 349 20.04 -13.81 -8.22
C GLU A 349 19.79 -13.86 -9.74
N MET A 350 18.63 -14.38 -10.17
CA MET A 350 18.29 -14.49 -11.60
C MET A 350 18.03 -13.15 -12.27
N VAL A 351 17.66 -12.11 -11.49
CA VAL A 351 17.26 -10.79 -12.00
C VAL A 351 18.25 -9.69 -11.65
N ALA A 352 19.25 -9.96 -10.81
CA ALA A 352 20.18 -8.94 -10.31
C ALA A 352 20.95 -8.20 -11.41
N ASP A 353 21.30 -8.90 -12.50
CA ASP A 353 22.05 -8.41 -13.65
C ASP A 353 21.17 -8.06 -14.86
N LYS A 354 19.84 -8.15 -14.72
CA LYS A 354 18.89 -7.94 -15.81
C LYS A 354 18.59 -6.45 -16.03
N PRO A 355 18.15 -6.06 -17.24
CA PRO A 355 17.76 -4.68 -17.52
C PRO A 355 16.55 -4.25 -16.69
N TRP A 356 16.37 -2.94 -16.54
CA TRP A 356 15.16 -2.39 -15.95
C TRP A 356 13.97 -2.52 -16.90
N ILE A 357 12.75 -2.38 -16.38
CA ILE A 357 11.55 -2.56 -17.19
C ILE A 357 11.46 -1.51 -18.32
N GLU A 358 11.93 -0.28 -18.08
CA GLU A 358 11.94 0.82 -19.04
C GLU A 358 12.83 0.53 -20.26
N ASP A 359 13.88 -0.27 -20.08
CA ASP A 359 14.78 -0.68 -21.16
C ASP A 359 14.18 -1.83 -22.00
N VAL A 360 13.26 -2.60 -21.43
CA VAL A 360 12.67 -3.81 -22.03
C VAL A 360 11.36 -3.52 -22.75
N ILE A 361 10.48 -2.71 -22.15
CA ILE A 361 9.13 -2.42 -22.64
C ILE A 361 9.07 -1.91 -24.08
N PRO A 362 9.99 -1.07 -24.58
CA PRO A 362 9.96 -0.62 -25.97
C PRO A 362 9.88 -1.76 -27.00
N ARG A 363 10.37 -2.95 -26.67
CA ARG A 363 10.30 -4.15 -27.53
C ARG A 363 8.90 -4.79 -27.60
N TYR A 364 8.03 -4.49 -26.66
CA TYR A 364 6.67 -5.00 -26.54
C TYR A 364 5.63 -4.02 -27.11
N LEU A 365 6.06 -2.87 -27.63
CA LEU A 365 5.19 -1.85 -28.22
C LEU A 365 4.94 -2.12 -29.71
N GLY A 366 3.85 -1.55 -30.22
CA GLY A 366 3.52 -1.54 -31.66
C GLY A 366 2.27 -2.31 -32.03
N SER A 367 1.71 -3.11 -31.11
CA SER A 367 0.40 -3.72 -31.33
C SER A 367 -0.72 -2.71 -31.04
N PRO A 368 -1.77 -2.63 -31.89
CA PRO A 368 -2.98 -1.87 -31.58
C PRO A 368 -3.81 -2.52 -30.46
N TYR A 369 -3.59 -3.81 -30.16
CA TYR A 369 -4.33 -4.55 -29.15
C TYR A 369 -3.42 -5.38 -28.25
N TYR A 370 -3.61 -5.27 -26.93
CA TYR A 370 -2.93 -6.08 -25.92
C TYR A 370 -3.93 -6.97 -25.21
N VAL A 371 -3.60 -8.25 -25.07
CA VAL A 371 -4.52 -9.25 -24.52
C VAL A 371 -3.92 -9.83 -23.24
N ALA A 372 -4.70 -9.83 -22.16
CA ALA A 372 -4.28 -10.41 -20.89
C ALA A 372 -5.45 -11.11 -20.17
N HIS A 373 -5.08 -12.07 -19.31
CA HIS A 373 -6.03 -12.79 -18.48
C HIS A 373 -6.24 -12.05 -17.16
N ASN A 374 -7.21 -11.12 -17.18
CA ASN A 374 -7.42 -10.04 -16.21
C ASN A 374 -6.65 -8.75 -16.58
N ALA A 375 -6.86 -8.26 -17.80
CA ALA A 375 -6.08 -7.15 -18.39
C ALA A 375 -5.95 -5.87 -17.54
N SER A 376 -6.89 -5.57 -16.64
CA SER A 376 -6.77 -4.42 -15.73
C SER A 376 -5.64 -4.56 -14.70
N PHE A 377 -5.18 -5.78 -14.44
CA PHE A 377 -4.03 -6.05 -13.58
C PHE A 377 -2.74 -5.78 -14.34
N ASP A 378 -2.54 -6.43 -15.49
CA ASP A 378 -1.35 -6.31 -16.32
C ASP A 378 -1.11 -4.86 -16.78
N SER A 379 -2.17 -4.18 -17.25
CA SER A 379 -2.07 -2.79 -17.71
C SER A 379 -1.69 -1.79 -16.62
N ARG A 380 -1.87 -2.15 -15.33
CA ARG A 380 -1.47 -1.33 -14.18
C ARG A 380 -0.01 -1.56 -13.79
N MET A 381 0.50 -2.78 -14.00
CA MET A 381 1.86 -3.17 -13.62
C MET A 381 2.90 -2.75 -14.67
N LEU A 382 2.49 -2.65 -15.93
CA LEU A 382 3.36 -2.24 -17.02
C LEU A 382 3.35 -0.71 -17.19
N PRO A 383 4.44 -0.11 -17.70
CA PRO A 383 4.44 1.26 -18.21
C PRO A 383 3.38 1.47 -19.29
N GLU A 384 3.15 2.73 -19.68
CA GLU A 384 2.11 3.08 -20.65
C GLU A 384 2.25 2.31 -21.98
N MET A 385 1.24 1.50 -22.30
CA MET A 385 1.11 0.75 -23.55
C MET A 385 0.10 1.46 -24.45
N GLN A 386 0.47 1.79 -25.70
CA GLN A 386 -0.32 2.65 -26.59
C GLN A 386 -1.58 2.01 -27.21
N GLY A 387 -1.84 0.73 -26.96
CA GLY A 387 -2.89 -0.06 -27.62
C GLY A 387 -4.02 -0.42 -26.66
N ASP A 388 -5.16 -0.83 -27.23
CA ASP A 388 -6.36 -1.17 -26.47
C ASP A 388 -6.24 -2.52 -25.77
N TRP A 389 -6.76 -2.61 -24.55
CA TRP A 389 -6.68 -3.82 -23.74
C TRP A 389 -7.90 -4.72 -23.92
N ILE A 390 -7.64 -6.01 -24.11
CA ILE A 390 -8.63 -7.08 -24.23
C ILE A 390 -8.49 -8.03 -23.03
N CYS A 391 -9.58 -8.22 -22.29
CA CYS A 391 -9.60 -9.04 -21.08
C CYS A 391 -10.26 -10.40 -21.32
N THR A 392 -9.47 -11.47 -21.40
CA THR A 392 -10.01 -12.82 -21.67
C THR A 392 -10.94 -13.35 -20.57
N VAL A 393 -10.84 -12.87 -19.33
CA VAL A 393 -11.80 -13.17 -18.25
C VAL A 393 -13.19 -12.66 -18.59
N LYS A 394 -13.30 -11.41 -19.07
CA LYS A 394 -14.60 -10.80 -19.41
C LYS A 394 -15.22 -11.48 -20.63
N LEU A 395 -14.39 -11.77 -21.64
CA LEU A 395 -14.83 -12.52 -22.82
C LEU A 395 -15.31 -13.93 -22.43
N ALA A 396 -14.55 -14.66 -21.62
CA ALA A 396 -14.91 -16.00 -21.17
C ALA A 396 -16.20 -16.02 -20.35
N ARG A 397 -16.44 -15.04 -19.46
CA ARG A 397 -17.71 -14.90 -18.73
C ARG A 397 -18.91 -14.75 -19.65
N ARG A 398 -18.72 -14.10 -20.81
CA ARG A 398 -19.78 -13.88 -21.80
C ARG A 398 -20.11 -15.15 -22.58
N LEU A 399 -19.10 -15.96 -22.91
CA LEU A 399 -19.26 -17.17 -23.71
C LEU A 399 -19.61 -18.42 -22.88
N TRP A 400 -19.01 -18.56 -21.70
CA TRP A 400 -19.14 -19.75 -20.87
C TRP A 400 -19.52 -19.39 -19.42
N PRO A 401 -20.78 -19.00 -19.19
CA PRO A 401 -21.25 -18.67 -17.85
C PRO A 401 -21.20 -19.88 -16.92
N GLY A 402 -20.86 -19.65 -15.65
CA GLY A 402 -20.99 -20.64 -14.56
C GLY A 402 -19.78 -21.53 -14.30
N ILE A 403 -18.61 -21.23 -14.89
CA ILE A 403 -17.36 -22.00 -14.65
C ILE A 403 -16.31 -21.19 -13.88
N LYS A 404 -15.19 -21.82 -13.51
CA LYS A 404 -14.04 -21.13 -12.92
C LYS A 404 -13.29 -20.33 -13.99
N TYR A 405 -13.01 -19.07 -13.70
CA TYR A 405 -12.38 -18.14 -14.65
C TYR A 405 -10.91 -17.83 -14.37
N SER A 406 -10.17 -18.68 -13.63
CA SER A 406 -8.71 -18.56 -13.60
C SER A 406 -8.12 -19.03 -14.94
N ASN A 407 -6.94 -18.54 -15.33
CA ASN A 407 -6.34 -18.79 -16.64
C ASN A 407 -6.26 -20.30 -16.92
N MET A 408 -5.61 -21.00 -15.99
CA MET A 408 -5.49 -22.45 -16.01
C MET A 408 -6.82 -23.19 -15.78
N GLY A 409 -7.76 -22.58 -15.04
CA GLY A 409 -9.10 -23.12 -14.84
C GLY A 409 -9.88 -23.22 -16.15
N LEU A 410 -9.90 -22.13 -16.93
CA LEU A 410 -10.52 -22.10 -18.25
C LEU A 410 -9.83 -23.03 -19.23
N TYR A 411 -8.49 -23.02 -19.24
CA TYR A 411 -7.70 -23.92 -20.09
C TYR A 411 -8.09 -25.38 -19.89
N LYS A 412 -8.20 -25.83 -18.63
CA LYS A 412 -8.62 -27.20 -18.29
C LYS A 412 -10.09 -27.45 -18.59
N SER A 413 -10.98 -26.55 -18.19
CA SER A 413 -12.43 -26.70 -18.37
C SER A 413 -12.83 -26.77 -19.84
N LEU A 414 -12.16 -26.01 -20.69
CA LEU A 414 -12.41 -25.97 -22.14
C LEU A 414 -11.57 -27.00 -22.91
N LYS A 415 -10.76 -27.81 -22.21
CA LYS A 415 -9.87 -28.83 -22.79
C LYS A 415 -9.00 -28.26 -23.92
N LEU A 416 -8.42 -27.10 -23.65
CA LEU A 416 -7.54 -26.44 -24.61
C LEU A 416 -6.20 -27.17 -24.67
N HIS A 417 -5.55 -27.06 -25.82
CA HIS A 417 -4.23 -27.62 -26.08
C HIS A 417 -3.36 -26.56 -26.74
N VAL A 418 -2.19 -26.33 -26.16
CA VAL A 418 -1.14 -25.49 -26.72
C VAL A 418 0.22 -26.04 -26.35
N ASP A 419 1.12 -26.09 -27.32
CA ASP A 419 2.51 -26.44 -27.07
C ASP A 419 3.23 -25.24 -26.48
N THR A 420 3.95 -25.48 -25.38
CA THR A 420 4.78 -24.46 -24.73
C THR A 420 6.26 -24.81 -24.90
N PRO A 421 7.16 -23.83 -25.01
CA PRO A 421 8.59 -24.06 -24.98
C PRO A 421 9.02 -24.94 -23.80
N ALA A 422 10.01 -25.80 -24.03
CA ALA A 422 10.52 -26.72 -23.01
C ALA A 422 11.07 -25.96 -21.80
N GLY A 423 10.77 -26.45 -20.60
CA GLY A 423 11.24 -25.85 -19.34
C GLY A 423 10.40 -24.70 -18.80
N LEU A 424 9.31 -24.31 -19.47
CA LEU A 424 8.32 -23.40 -18.92
C LEU A 424 7.36 -24.11 -17.96
N HIS A 425 6.96 -23.41 -16.90
CA HIS A 425 6.00 -23.89 -15.91
C HIS A 425 4.94 -22.83 -15.59
N HIS A 426 3.84 -23.26 -14.99
CA HIS A 426 2.75 -22.38 -14.60
C HIS A 426 3.24 -21.24 -13.69
N HIS A 427 2.74 -20.02 -13.92
CA HIS A 427 3.14 -18.78 -13.27
C HIS A 427 4.47 -18.16 -13.75
N ARG A 428 5.08 -18.72 -14.79
CA ARG A 428 6.01 -17.95 -15.64
C ARG A 428 5.22 -17.10 -16.62
N ALA A 429 5.64 -15.86 -16.84
CA ALA A 429 4.89 -14.92 -17.67
C ALA A 429 4.66 -15.48 -19.07
N LEU A 430 5.72 -16.01 -19.72
CA LEU A 430 5.60 -16.57 -21.06
C LEU A 430 4.69 -17.81 -21.12
N PHE A 431 4.76 -18.68 -20.11
CA PHE A 431 3.86 -19.82 -20.04
C PHE A 431 2.41 -19.36 -20.01
N ASP A 432 2.09 -18.40 -19.14
CA ASP A 432 0.73 -17.89 -19.00
C ASP A 432 0.27 -17.14 -20.27
N CYS A 433 1.17 -16.50 -21.04
CA CYS A 433 0.88 -15.94 -22.37
C CYS A 433 0.40 -17.02 -23.34
N TYR A 434 1.05 -18.19 -23.42
CA TYR A 434 0.59 -19.29 -24.28
C TYR A 434 -0.79 -19.81 -23.87
N ILE A 435 -1.05 -19.94 -22.57
CA ILE A 435 -2.36 -20.36 -22.06
C ILE A 435 -3.43 -19.33 -22.43
N THR A 436 -3.13 -18.05 -22.26
CA THR A 436 -4.04 -16.96 -22.62
C THR A 436 -4.25 -16.87 -24.13
N ALA A 437 -3.23 -17.11 -24.95
CA ALA A 437 -3.34 -17.14 -26.40
C ALA A 437 -4.23 -18.30 -26.89
N ALA A 438 -4.06 -19.50 -26.32
CA ALA A 438 -4.93 -20.65 -26.61
C ALA A 438 -6.40 -20.35 -26.26
N LEU A 439 -6.61 -19.70 -25.12
CA LEU A 439 -7.95 -19.24 -24.71
C LEU A 439 -8.51 -18.20 -25.68
N LEU A 440 -7.70 -17.21 -26.09
CA LEU A 440 -8.12 -16.18 -27.03
C LEU A 440 -8.49 -16.79 -28.39
N LEU A 441 -7.68 -17.69 -28.94
CA LEU A 441 -7.99 -18.39 -30.19
C LEU A 441 -9.32 -19.14 -30.09
N ARG A 442 -9.58 -19.82 -28.96
CA ARG A 442 -10.86 -20.48 -28.73
C ARG A 442 -12.01 -19.49 -28.63
N ILE A 443 -11.81 -18.35 -27.98
CA ILE A 443 -12.81 -17.27 -27.90
C ILE A 443 -13.14 -16.77 -29.31
N MET A 444 -12.13 -16.49 -30.14
CA MET A 444 -12.31 -16.02 -31.52
C MET A 444 -13.06 -17.06 -32.37
N ASP A 445 -12.66 -18.32 -32.30
CA ASP A 445 -13.29 -19.44 -33.02
C ASP A 445 -14.78 -19.60 -32.65
N VAL A 446 -15.12 -19.51 -31.37
CA VAL A 446 -16.50 -19.70 -30.90
C VAL A 446 -17.38 -18.47 -31.14
N SER A 447 -16.82 -17.27 -31.02
CA SER A 447 -17.60 -16.03 -31.04
C SER A 447 -17.67 -15.35 -32.41
N GLY A 448 -16.64 -15.52 -33.24
CA GLY A 448 -16.43 -14.72 -34.44
C GLY A 448 -16.13 -13.23 -34.17
N TRP A 449 -15.81 -12.84 -32.93
CA TRP A 449 -15.57 -11.45 -32.56
C TRP A 449 -14.27 -10.90 -33.16
N THR A 450 -14.36 -9.67 -33.65
CA THR A 450 -13.19 -8.85 -34.03
C THR A 450 -12.47 -8.34 -32.78
N ALA A 451 -11.27 -7.77 -32.95
CA ALA A 451 -10.54 -7.17 -31.84
C ALA A 451 -11.33 -5.98 -31.24
N GLU A 452 -11.95 -5.17 -32.09
CA GLU A 452 -12.80 -4.03 -31.71
C GLU A 452 -14.04 -4.47 -30.93
N ASP A 453 -14.67 -5.57 -31.32
CA ASP A 453 -15.77 -6.18 -30.55
C ASP A 453 -15.27 -6.60 -29.17
N MET A 454 -14.11 -7.25 -29.10
CA MET A 454 -13.52 -7.73 -27.85
C MET A 454 -13.10 -6.58 -26.91
N VAL A 455 -12.57 -5.48 -27.45
CA VAL A 455 -12.31 -4.23 -26.70
C VAL A 455 -13.62 -3.66 -26.16
N THR A 456 -14.65 -3.59 -27.01
CA THR A 456 -15.98 -3.11 -26.61
C THR A 456 -16.58 -3.98 -25.49
N ILE A 457 -16.48 -5.30 -25.58
CA ILE A 457 -16.95 -6.24 -24.55
C ILE A 457 -16.10 -6.11 -23.29
N THR A 458 -14.79 -5.93 -23.42
CA THR A 458 -13.89 -5.69 -22.29
C THR A 458 -14.26 -4.41 -21.54
N GLY A 459 -14.69 -3.37 -22.26
CA GLY A 459 -15.22 -2.13 -21.68
C GLY A 459 -16.61 -2.28 -21.04
N ARG A 460 -17.36 -3.35 -21.35
CA ARG A 460 -18.71 -3.59 -20.81
C ARG A 460 -18.68 -4.39 -19.49
N PRO A 461 -19.68 -4.18 -18.63
CA PRO A 461 -19.85 -5.01 -17.44
C PRO A 461 -20.23 -6.47 -17.78
N ALA A 462 -19.75 -7.45 -17.00
CA ALA A 462 -19.99 -8.89 -17.19
C ALA A 462 -20.75 -9.54 -16.02
N LEU A 463 -21.44 -10.67 -16.25
CA LEU A 463 -22.15 -11.38 -15.18
C LEU A 463 -21.15 -12.04 -14.21
N VAL A 464 -21.40 -11.88 -12.92
CA VAL A 464 -20.69 -12.52 -11.81
C VAL A 464 -21.39 -13.83 -11.50
N THR A 465 -20.65 -14.94 -11.45
CA THR A 465 -21.25 -16.27 -11.24
C THR A 465 -21.38 -16.65 -9.77
N THR A 466 -20.50 -16.11 -8.93
CA THR A 466 -20.33 -16.52 -7.53
C THR A 466 -20.37 -15.29 -6.65
N MET A 467 -21.13 -15.36 -5.56
CA MET A 467 -21.19 -14.28 -4.59
C MET A 467 -19.86 -14.20 -3.85
N MET A 468 -19.16 -13.07 -3.97
CA MET A 468 -17.79 -12.94 -3.44
C MET A 468 -17.73 -12.52 -1.97
N PHE A 469 -18.87 -12.14 -1.38
CA PHE A 469 -18.98 -11.57 -0.04
C PHE A 469 -20.37 -11.81 0.59
N GLY A 470 -20.54 -11.43 1.85
CA GLY A 470 -21.83 -11.50 2.56
C GLY A 470 -22.29 -12.92 2.90
N LYS A 471 -23.57 -13.05 3.29
CA LYS A 471 -24.21 -14.29 3.79
C LYS A 471 -23.96 -15.51 2.89
N TYR A 472 -23.89 -15.28 1.58
CA TYR A 472 -23.75 -16.33 0.57
C TYR A 472 -22.36 -16.38 -0.08
N ARG A 473 -21.32 -15.84 0.57
CA ARG A 473 -19.93 -15.89 0.06
C ARG A 473 -19.57 -17.31 -0.39
N GLY A 474 -19.15 -17.44 -1.65
CA GLY A 474 -18.79 -18.70 -2.29
C GLY A 474 -19.93 -19.45 -2.99
N LYS A 475 -21.21 -19.09 -2.78
CA LYS A 475 -22.36 -19.70 -3.47
C LYS A 475 -22.59 -19.10 -4.86
N ARG A 476 -23.22 -19.86 -5.77
CA ARG A 476 -23.59 -19.36 -7.11
C ARG A 476 -24.75 -18.39 -7.01
N ILE A 477 -24.67 -17.27 -7.73
CA ILE A 477 -25.71 -16.23 -7.68
C ILE A 477 -27.05 -16.75 -8.25
N ALA A 478 -27.01 -17.68 -9.21
CA ALA A 478 -28.20 -18.39 -9.69
C ALA A 478 -28.91 -19.19 -8.59
N GLU A 479 -28.16 -19.95 -7.78
CA GLU A 479 -28.73 -20.73 -6.66
C GLU A 479 -29.34 -19.80 -5.60
N ILE A 480 -28.69 -18.66 -5.33
CA ILE A 480 -29.25 -17.65 -4.41
C ILE A 480 -30.54 -17.05 -4.99
N ALA A 481 -30.62 -16.87 -6.31
CA ALA A 481 -31.83 -16.36 -6.95
C ALA A 481 -33.01 -17.34 -6.83
N GLU A 482 -32.75 -18.64 -6.76
CA GLU A 482 -33.76 -19.67 -6.52
C GLU A 482 -34.11 -19.80 -5.03
N ASP A 483 -33.11 -19.92 -4.16
CA ASP A 483 -33.28 -20.20 -2.73
C ASP A 483 -33.72 -18.97 -1.92
N ASP A 484 -33.22 -17.78 -2.26
CA ASP A 484 -33.45 -16.53 -1.54
C ASP A 484 -33.37 -15.31 -2.50
N PRO A 485 -34.30 -15.20 -3.48
CA PRO A 485 -34.34 -14.06 -4.39
C PRO A 485 -34.56 -12.74 -3.65
N GLY A 486 -35.16 -12.78 -2.45
CA GLY A 486 -35.35 -11.63 -1.57
C GLY A 486 -34.03 -10.98 -1.19
N TYR A 487 -32.99 -11.78 -0.91
CA TYR A 487 -31.64 -11.26 -0.63
C TYR A 487 -31.04 -10.54 -1.83
N LEU A 488 -31.16 -11.08 -3.05
CA LEU A 488 -30.66 -10.41 -4.26
C LEU A 488 -31.43 -9.12 -4.55
N ARG A 489 -32.76 -9.11 -4.34
CA ARG A 489 -33.63 -7.94 -4.51
C ARG A 489 -33.29 -6.86 -3.49
N TRP A 490 -33.03 -7.26 -2.24
CA TRP A 490 -32.51 -6.39 -1.21
C TRP A 490 -31.16 -5.81 -1.60
N MET A 491 -30.21 -6.63 -2.07
CA MET A 491 -28.91 -6.14 -2.55
C MET A 491 -29.07 -5.12 -3.68
N LEU A 492 -29.88 -5.41 -4.69
CA LEU A 492 -30.08 -4.54 -5.84
C LEU A 492 -30.71 -3.18 -5.45
N ASN A 493 -31.64 -3.18 -4.49
CA ASN A 493 -32.37 -1.98 -4.07
C ASN A 493 -31.66 -1.17 -2.99
N ASN A 494 -30.88 -1.82 -2.11
CA ASN A 494 -30.29 -1.18 -0.93
C ASN A 494 -28.80 -0.92 -1.07
N ILE A 495 -28.08 -1.69 -1.90
CA ILE A 495 -26.66 -1.45 -2.17
C ILE A 495 -26.57 -0.42 -3.31
N LYS A 496 -26.41 0.85 -2.90
CA LYS A 496 -26.30 1.97 -3.85
C LYS A 496 -25.13 1.75 -4.82
N GLU A 497 -23.98 1.21 -4.37
CA GLU A 497 -22.80 0.85 -5.20
C GLU A 497 -22.63 -0.63 -5.40
N LEU A 498 -23.29 -1.15 -6.42
CA LEU A 498 -22.93 -2.45 -6.93
C LEU A 498 -21.92 -2.22 -8.05
N ALA A 499 -20.79 -2.95 -7.97
CA ALA A 499 -19.87 -3.07 -9.10
C ALA A 499 -20.70 -3.30 -10.37
N PRO A 500 -20.41 -2.63 -11.51
CA PRO A 500 -21.26 -2.68 -12.69
C PRO A 500 -21.63 -4.12 -13.10
N ASP A 501 -20.66 -5.03 -13.00
CA ASP A 501 -20.79 -6.47 -13.21
C ASP A 501 -21.86 -7.08 -12.27
N LEU A 502 -21.74 -6.85 -10.97
CA LEU A 502 -22.65 -7.39 -9.97
C LEU A 502 -24.05 -6.76 -10.08
N ARG A 503 -24.16 -5.45 -10.35
CA ARG A 503 -25.46 -4.79 -10.55
C ARG A 503 -26.20 -5.40 -11.73
N MET A 504 -25.51 -5.57 -12.85
CA MET A 504 -26.05 -6.22 -14.03
C MET A 504 -26.46 -7.67 -13.72
N THR A 505 -25.65 -8.37 -12.93
CA THR A 505 -25.91 -9.75 -12.49
C THR A 505 -27.18 -9.88 -11.67
N LEU A 506 -27.35 -9.04 -10.65
CA LEU A 506 -28.55 -9.06 -9.81
C LEU A 506 -29.80 -8.75 -10.63
N ARG A 507 -29.75 -7.74 -11.52
CA ARG A 507 -30.86 -7.43 -12.43
C ARG A 507 -31.21 -8.58 -13.35
N HIS A 508 -30.21 -9.26 -13.91
CA HIS A 508 -30.40 -10.38 -14.81
C HIS A 508 -31.15 -11.54 -14.12
N TYR A 509 -30.66 -12.01 -12.97
CA TYR A 509 -31.28 -13.14 -12.28
C TYR A 509 -32.64 -12.80 -11.65
N LEU A 510 -32.83 -11.57 -11.16
CA LEU A 510 -34.13 -11.15 -10.61
C LEU A 510 -35.22 -10.95 -11.67
N ALA A 511 -34.85 -10.64 -12.92
CA ALA A 511 -35.79 -10.57 -14.03
C ALA A 511 -36.23 -11.97 -14.51
N ALA A 512 -35.36 -12.97 -14.42
CA ALA A 512 -35.67 -14.35 -14.78
C ALA A 512 -36.67 -15.00 -13.79
N SER A 513 -36.51 -14.79 -12.48
CA SER A 513 -37.42 -15.30 -11.45
C SER A 513 -38.78 -14.58 -11.36
N ALA A 514 -39.06 -13.61 -12.24
CA ALA A 514 -40.35 -12.91 -12.32
C ALA A 514 -41.20 -13.35 -13.54
N ALA A 515 -40.67 -14.26 -14.37
CA ALA A 515 -41.31 -14.76 -15.58
C ALA A 515 -41.90 -16.19 -15.43
N ASP A 516 -41.70 -16.81 -14.26
CA ASP A 516 -42.42 -18.00 -13.75
C ASP A 516 -43.37 -17.56 -12.62
#